data_AF-F0WYU3-F1
#
_entry.id   AF-F0WYU3-F1
#
_cell.length_a   1.000
_cell.length_b   1.000
_cell.length_c   1.000
_cell.angle_alpha   90.00
_cell.angle_beta   90.00
_cell.angle_gamma   90.00
#
_symmetry.space_group_name_H-M   'P 1'
#
loop_
_entity.id
_entity.type
_entity.pdbx_description
1 polymer ?
#
loop_
_entity_poly.entity_id
_entity_poly.type
_entity_poly.pdbx_seq_one_letter_code
_entity_poly.pdbx_strand_id
1 'polypeptide(L)'
;MLPPNTTSVLHPMYSGVIACLKAYFHRRQGCHAVDVADSVIDDEERSTKDIYKVDVLQAMHWCRDAWESVTQSTIAKCWNHTGIIPEDLYELIQGIANVRLESTK
;
A
#
# COMPACT_ATOMS: atom_id res chain seq x y z
N MET A 1 -19.75 -23.25 0.08
CA MET A 1 -18.48 -22.85 -0.57
C MET A 1 -18.79 -21.66 -1.47
N LEU A 2 -17.95 -20.63 -1.49
CA LEU A 2 -18.10 -19.53 -2.44
C LEU A 2 -17.74 -20.00 -3.87
N PRO A 3 -18.36 -19.42 -4.92
CA PRO A 3 -18.05 -19.79 -6.29
C PRO A 3 -16.58 -19.45 -6.65
N PRO A 4 -16.00 -20.09 -7.68
CA PRO A 4 -14.65 -19.79 -8.15
C PRO A 4 -14.48 -18.30 -8.51
N ASN A 5 -13.26 -17.77 -8.37
CA ASN A 5 -12.89 -16.37 -8.68
C ASN A 5 -13.54 -15.28 -7.82
N THR A 6 -14.15 -15.62 -6.68
CA THR A 6 -14.69 -14.61 -5.77
C THR A 6 -13.65 -13.91 -4.90
N THR A 7 -12.43 -14.43 -4.81
CA THR A 7 -11.40 -13.90 -3.89
C THR A 7 -11.04 -12.45 -4.21
N SER A 8 -10.86 -12.08 -5.48
CA SER A 8 -10.53 -10.68 -5.83
C SER A 8 -11.68 -9.70 -5.58
N VAL A 9 -12.93 -10.18 -5.68
CA VAL A 9 -14.13 -9.36 -5.55
C VAL A 9 -14.52 -9.19 -4.08
N LEU A 10 -14.51 -10.28 -3.30
CA LEU A 10 -15.04 -10.29 -1.93
C LEU A 10 -13.96 -10.07 -0.87
N HIS A 11 -12.67 -10.17 -1.20
CA HIS A 11 -11.61 -10.06 -0.21
C HIS A 11 -10.99 -8.64 -0.25
N PRO A 12 -11.21 -7.79 0.77
CA PRO A 12 -10.78 -6.37 0.76
C PRO A 12 -9.27 -6.18 0.58
N MET A 13 -8.46 -7.10 1.11
CA MET A 13 -7.01 -7.11 0.87
C MET A 13 -6.67 -7.19 -0.62
N TYR A 14 -7.34 -8.06 -1.36
CA TYR A 14 -7.16 -8.21 -2.81
C TYR A 14 -7.91 -7.14 -3.61
N SER A 15 -8.93 -6.53 -3.02
CA SER A 15 -9.75 -5.46 -3.62
C SER A 15 -9.07 -4.08 -3.63
N GLY A 16 -7.92 -3.93 -2.97
CA GLY A 16 -7.11 -2.70 -3.13
C GLY A 16 -5.99 -2.49 -2.11
N VAL A 17 -6.07 -3.06 -0.90
CA VAL A 17 -5.05 -2.82 0.15
C VAL A 17 -3.67 -3.33 -0.28
N ILE A 18 -3.59 -4.55 -0.85
CA ILE A 18 -2.33 -5.12 -1.35
C ILE A 18 -1.80 -4.28 -2.53
N ALA A 19 -2.67 -3.80 -3.41
CA ALA A 19 -2.28 -2.96 -4.53
C ALA A 19 -1.68 -1.62 -4.04
N CYS A 20 -2.32 -1.00 -3.05
CA CYS A 20 -1.83 0.23 -2.41
C CYS A 20 -0.48 0.03 -1.72
N LEU A 21 -0.34 -1.05 -0.94
CA LEU A 21 0.94 -1.40 -0.30
C LEU A 21 2.05 -1.62 -1.32
N LYS A 22 1.79 -2.38 -2.40
CA LYS A 22 2.75 -2.59 -3.49
C LYS A 22 3.17 -1.28 -4.14
N ALA A 23 2.23 -0.35 -4.36
CA ALA A 23 2.55 0.95 -4.94
C ALA A 23 3.52 1.75 -4.05
N TYR A 24 3.30 1.78 -2.73
CA TYR A 24 4.22 2.44 -1.79
C TYR A 24 5.58 1.75 -1.71
N PHE A 25 5.60 0.42 -1.74
CA PHE A 25 6.84 -0.35 -1.79
C PHE A 25 7.66 -0.03 -3.06
N HIS A 26 7.03 -0.11 -4.23
CA HIS A 26 7.71 0.15 -5.50
C HIS A 26 8.15 1.60 -5.66
N ARG A 27 7.43 2.56 -5.07
CA ARG A 27 7.90 3.95 -4.99
C ARG A 27 9.23 4.05 -4.27
N ARG A 28 9.39 3.37 -3.13
CA ARG A 28 10.64 3.35 -2.36
C ARG A 28 11.77 2.65 -3.12
N GLN A 29 11.44 1.52 -3.75
CA GLN A 29 12.38 0.79 -4.60
C GLN A 29 12.86 1.65 -5.79
N GLY A 30 11.97 2.45 -6.38
CA GLY A 30 12.32 3.40 -7.43
C GLY A 30 13.24 4.52 -6.94
N CYS A 31 12.96 5.12 -5.79
CA CYS A 31 13.85 6.13 -5.18
C CYS A 31 15.25 5.55 -4.91
N HIS A 32 15.31 4.36 -4.30
CA HIS A 32 16.58 3.67 -4.06
C HIS A 32 17.35 3.41 -5.35
N ALA A 33 16.67 2.98 -6.41
CA ALA A 33 17.33 2.74 -7.70
C ALA A 33 17.94 4.02 -8.29
N VAL A 34 17.29 5.17 -8.12
CA VAL A 34 17.84 6.48 -8.51
C VAL A 34 19.07 6.81 -7.67
N ASP A 35 18.99 6.67 -6.34
CA ASP A 35 20.11 6.96 -5.43
C ASP A 35 21.33 6.07 -5.74
N VAL A 36 21.10 4.78 -6.03
CA VAL A 36 22.17 3.85 -6.43
C VAL A 36 22.74 4.26 -7.79
N ALA A 37 21.90 4.58 -8.77
CA ALA A 37 22.35 5.00 -10.09
C ALA A 37 23.24 6.25 -10.02
N ASP A 38 22.83 7.26 -9.24
CA ASP A 38 23.59 8.48 -9.02
C ASP A 38 24.96 8.22 -8.35
N SER A 39 25.04 7.20 -7.48
CA SER A 39 26.29 6.84 -6.79
C SER A 39 27.32 6.09 -7.65
N VAL A 40 26.93 5.61 -8.84
CA VAL A 40 27.78 4.80 -9.73
C VAL A 40 28.03 5.43 -11.10
N ILE A 41 27.58 6.67 -11.33
CA ILE A 41 27.70 7.37 -12.62
C ILE A 41 29.15 7.43 -13.13
N ASP A 42 30.12 7.61 -12.23
CA ASP A 42 31.54 7.77 -12.58
C ASP A 42 32.37 6.48 -12.44
N ASP A 43 31.73 5.33 -12.16
CA ASP A 43 32.41 4.07 -11.84
C ASP A 43 31.87 2.92 -12.72
N GLU A 44 32.47 2.77 -13.91
CA GLU A 44 32.06 1.79 -14.94
C GLU A 44 32.01 0.35 -14.42
N GLU A 45 32.86 -0.01 -13.45
CA GLU A 45 32.88 -1.35 -12.84
C GLU A 45 31.66 -1.57 -11.93
N ARG A 46 31.22 -0.52 -11.21
CA ARG A 46 30.01 -0.55 -10.37
C ARG A 46 28.71 -0.35 -11.13
N SER A 47 28.75 0.22 -12.33
CA SER A 47 27.58 0.46 -13.19
C SER A 47 26.80 -0.82 -13.57
N THR A 48 27.45 -1.99 -13.50
CA THR A 48 26.82 -3.29 -13.79
C THR A 48 25.98 -3.88 -12.65
N LYS A 49 25.91 -3.21 -11.49
CA LYS A 49 25.13 -3.69 -10.34
C LYS A 49 23.63 -3.52 -10.58
N ASP A 50 22.86 -4.53 -10.17
CA ASP A 50 21.39 -4.45 -10.12
C ASP A 50 20.96 -3.34 -9.15
N ILE A 51 20.53 -2.20 -9.70
CA ILE A 51 20.14 -0.99 -8.97
C ILE A 51 18.89 -1.21 -8.10
N TYR A 52 18.13 -2.27 -8.35
CA TYR A 52 16.94 -2.61 -7.56
C TYR A 52 17.25 -3.56 -6.41
N LYS A 53 18.47 -4.08 -6.34
CA LYS A 53 18.87 -5.06 -5.34
C LYS A 53 18.94 -4.41 -3.96
N VAL A 54 18.25 -5.04 -3.02
CA VAL A 54 18.29 -4.73 -1.59
C VAL A 54 18.39 -6.02 -0.78
N ASP A 55 18.91 -5.92 0.44
CA ASP A 55 18.83 -7.03 1.38
C ASP A 55 17.41 -7.18 1.95
N VAL A 56 17.16 -8.33 2.58
CA VAL A 56 15.85 -8.68 3.13
C VAL A 56 15.42 -7.74 4.26
N LEU A 57 16.36 -7.26 5.09
CA LEU A 57 16.05 -6.35 6.20
C LEU A 57 15.56 -5.00 5.65
N GLN A 58 16.22 -4.47 4.62
CA GLN A 58 15.80 -3.25 3.95
C GLN A 58 14.42 -3.41 3.30
N ALA A 59 14.16 -4.54 2.65
CA ALA A 59 12.85 -4.85 2.08
C ALA A 59 11.76 -4.93 3.18
N MET A 60 12.06 -5.52 4.34
CA MET A 60 11.14 -5.57 5.48
C MET A 60 10.83 -4.17 6.02
N HIS A 61 11.82 -3.29 6.13
CA HIS A 61 11.60 -1.89 6.52
C HIS A 61 10.70 -1.17 5.51
N TRP A 62 10.91 -1.35 4.21
CA TRP A 62 10.04 -0.76 3.20
C TRP A 62 8.61 -1.29 3.27
N CYS A 63 8.42 -2.59 3.55
CA CYS A 63 7.09 -3.15 3.76
C CYS A 63 6.38 -2.53 4.96
N ARG A 64 7.07 -2.36 6.10
CA ARG A 64 6.54 -1.67 7.28
C ARG A 64 6.12 -0.25 6.92
N ASP A 65 7.04 0.53 6.34
CA ASP A 65 6.76 1.93 6.06
C ASP A 65 5.68 2.10 4.97
N ALA A 66 5.60 1.15 4.02
CA ALA A 66 4.52 1.10 3.03
C ALA A 66 3.17 0.82 3.68
N TRP A 67 3.11 -0.09 4.66
CA TRP A 67 1.91 -0.35 5.45
C TRP A 67 1.46 0.87 6.26
N GLU A 68 2.39 1.55 6.93
CA GLU A 68 2.11 2.80 7.65
C GLU A 68 1.61 3.93 6.73
N SER A 69 1.95 3.87 5.44
CA SER A 69 1.45 4.81 4.43
C SER A 69 0.04 4.49 3.94
N VAL A 70 -0.48 3.28 4.20
CA VAL A 70 -1.86 2.92 3.84
C VAL A 70 -2.82 3.59 4.83
N THR A 71 -3.62 4.53 4.32
CA THR A 71 -4.56 5.27 5.16
C THR A 71 -5.78 4.45 5.57
N GLN A 72 -6.38 4.79 6.72
CA GLN A 72 -7.66 4.21 7.15
C GLN A 72 -8.77 4.41 6.11
N SER A 73 -8.79 5.55 5.40
CA SER A 73 -9.77 5.81 4.34
C SER A 73 -9.56 4.92 3.12
N THR A 74 -8.30 4.61 2.75
CA THR A 74 -8.00 3.60 1.71
C THR A 74 -8.55 2.24 2.11
N ILE A 75 -8.33 1.80 3.35
CA ILE A 75 -8.84 0.52 3.86
C ILE A 75 -10.37 0.52 3.81
N ALA A 76 -11.03 1.56 4.34
CA ALA A 76 -12.48 1.70 4.34
C ALA A 76 -13.07 1.64 2.92
N LYS A 77 -12.47 2.34 1.95
CA LYS A 77 -12.87 2.28 0.54
C LYS A 77 -12.73 0.88 -0.06
N CYS A 78 -11.66 0.15 0.28
CA CYS A 78 -11.50 -1.24 -0.17
C CYS A 78 -12.60 -2.16 0.38
N TRP A 79 -13.03 -1.94 1.62
CA TRP A 79 -14.16 -2.68 2.20
C TRP A 79 -15.50 -2.28 1.57
N ASN A 80 -15.71 -1.01 1.24
CA ASN A 80 -16.92 -0.61 0.51
C ASN A 80 -16.95 -1.22 -0.89
N HIS A 81 -15.79 -1.28 -1.55
CA HIS A 81 -15.68 -1.81 -2.91
C HIS A 81 -16.07 -3.29 -3.03
N THR A 82 -15.91 -4.08 -1.97
CA THR A 82 -16.35 -5.49 -1.99
C THR A 82 -17.87 -5.66 -1.95
N GLY A 83 -18.62 -4.60 -1.65
CA GLY A 83 -20.08 -4.65 -1.46
C GLY A 83 -20.53 -5.43 -0.22
N ILE A 84 -19.60 -5.80 0.67
CA ILE A 84 -19.92 -6.51 1.92
C ILE A 84 -20.57 -5.55 2.93
N ILE A 85 -20.12 -4.30 2.94
CA ILE A 85 -20.69 -3.25 3.78
C ILE A 85 -21.81 -2.58 2.99
N PRO A 86 -23.07 -2.57 3.48
CA PRO A 86 -24.14 -1.80 2.87
C PRO A 86 -23.81 -0.30 2.86
N GLU A 87 -24.19 0.40 1.79
CA GLU A 87 -23.85 1.82 1.62
C GLU A 87 -24.33 2.69 2.80
N ASP A 88 -25.56 2.47 3.28
CA ASP A 88 -26.12 3.21 4.43
C ASP A 88 -25.29 3.02 5.70
N LEU A 89 -24.73 1.82 5.90
CA LEU A 89 -23.86 1.51 7.03
C LEU A 89 -22.47 2.16 6.84
N TYR A 90 -21.96 2.18 5.61
CA TYR A 90 -20.71 2.86 5.29
C TYR A 90 -20.80 4.37 5.56
N GLU A 91 -21.86 5.03 5.08
CA GLU A 91 -22.13 6.45 5.33
C GLU A 91 -22.26 6.76 6.83
N LEU A 92 -22.96 5.92 7.59
CA LEU A 92 -23.06 6.06 9.05
C LEU A 92 -21.69 5.97 9.74
N ILE A 93 -20.87 4.98 9.36
CA ILE A 93 -19.53 4.80 9.94
C ILE A 93 -18.63 6.00 9.63
N GLN A 94 -18.68 6.54 8.41
CA GLN A 94 -17.94 7.76 8.05
C GLN A 94 -18.42 8.97 8.83
N GLY A 95 -19.74 9.14 8.98
CA GLY A 95 -20.33 10.20 9.80
C GLY A 95 -19.86 10.16 11.25
N ILE A 96 -19.89 8.99 11.89
CA ILE A 96 -19.41 8.81 13.28
C ILE A 96 -17.91 9.11 13.40
N ALA A 97 -17.10 8.64 12.44
CA ALA A 97 -15.66 8.89 12.43
C ALA A 97 -15.34 10.39 12.33
N ASN A 98 -16.06 11.13 11.49
CA ASN A 98 -15.88 12.57 11.33
C ASN A 98 -16.21 13.35 12.60
N VAL A 99 -17.34 13.04 13.25
CA VAL A 99 -17.73 13.65 14.54
C VAL A 99 -16.68 13.39 15.63
N ARG A 100 -16.13 12.18 15.68
CA ARG A 100 -15.08 11.83 16.65
C ARG A 100 -13.78 12.60 16.43
N LEU A 101 -13.39 12.83 15.17
CA LEU A 101 -12.21 13.62 14.84
C LEU A 101 -12.38 15.10 15.22
N GLU A 102 -13.58 15.65 15.04
CA GLU A 102 -13.90 17.03 15.45
C GLU A 102 -13.91 17.20 16.96
N SER A 103 -14.39 16.21 17.71
CA SER A 103 -14.42 16.25 19.18
C SER A 103 -13.04 16.10 19.85
N THR A 104 -11.99 15.75 19.10
CA THR A 104 -10.63 15.57 19.63
C THR A 104 -9.73 16.79 19.34
N LYS A 105 -10.27 17.83 18.71
CA LYS A 105 -9.63 19.13 18.51
C LYS A 105 -10.03 20.11 19.61
#